data_AF-I3W2P7-F1
#
_entry.id   AF-I3W2P7-F1
#
_cell.length_a   1.000
_cell.length_b   1.000
_cell.length_c   1.000
_cell.angle_alpha   90.00
_cell.angle_beta   90.00
_cell.angle_gamma   90.00
#
_symmetry.space_group_name_H-M   'P 1'
#
loop_
_entity.id
_entity.type
_entity.pdbx_description
1 polymer ?
#
loop_
_entity_poly.entity_id
_entity_poly.type
_entity_poly.pdbx_seq_one_letter_code
_entity_poly.pdbx_strand_id
1 'polypeptide(L)'
;MLDALNRSCDYGEWDNKPGYPDFSVVRKEISQYMQEPEAQLLLNYFQYPSTFLMMLHLRALEGGKLPSSNFRWLKGIDRGLWYVLNATGRKGTCIESIIQIQTYRTEKLAWENGCRLIDPPLQQCVEALKINLIKEGLLPKPEQENNTEADND
;
A
#
# COMPACT_ATOMS: atom_id res chain seq x y z
N MET A 1 1.96 22.98 -6.09
CA MET A 1 1.53 22.19 -4.90
C MET A 1 2.70 21.46 -4.25
N LEU A 2 3.38 20.55 -4.96
CA LEU A 2 4.47 19.74 -4.38
C LEU A 2 5.62 20.56 -3.78
N ASP A 3 6.11 21.57 -4.51
CA ASP A 3 7.19 22.44 -4.02
C ASP A 3 6.78 23.26 -2.80
N ALA A 4 5.51 23.71 -2.75
CA ALA A 4 5.00 24.45 -1.60
C ALA A 4 4.94 23.55 -0.35
N LEU A 5 4.48 22.31 -0.50
CA LEU A 5 4.44 21.33 0.59
C LEU A 5 5.84 20.93 1.06
N ASN A 6 6.79 20.76 0.15
CA ASN A 6 8.16 20.41 0.54
C ASN A 6 8.91 21.59 1.19
N ARG A 7 8.71 22.82 0.70
CA ARG A 7 9.27 24.03 1.34
C ARG A 7 8.65 24.31 2.69
N SER A 8 7.39 23.92 2.92
CA SER A 8 6.79 24.09 4.23
C SER A 8 7.45 23.24 5.31
N CYS A 9 8.32 22.28 4.98
CA CYS A 9 9.13 21.57 5.97
C CYS A 9 10.12 22.48 6.73
N ASP A 10 10.44 23.67 6.21
CA ASP A 10 11.33 24.63 6.87
C ASP A 10 10.72 25.23 8.15
N TYR A 11 9.38 25.27 8.23
CA TYR A 11 8.65 25.87 9.35
C TYR A 11 7.52 24.97 9.90
N GLY A 12 7.20 23.88 9.20
CA GLY A 12 6.17 22.93 9.58
C GLY A 12 6.68 21.92 10.60
N GLU A 13 5.71 21.34 11.32
CA GLU A 13 5.97 20.43 12.42
C GLU A 13 5.02 19.23 12.39
N TRP A 14 5.50 18.11 12.93
CA TRP A 14 4.70 16.92 13.19
C TRP A 14 5.00 16.42 14.60
N ASP A 15 3.98 16.24 15.44
CA ASP A 15 4.13 15.86 16.85
C ASP A 15 5.17 16.74 17.61
N ASN A 16 5.09 18.06 17.42
CA ASN A 16 6.02 19.06 17.98
C ASN A 16 7.49 18.86 17.55
N LYS A 17 7.74 18.19 16.43
CA LYS A 17 9.07 18.03 15.85
C LYS A 17 9.16 18.82 14.54
N PRO A 18 10.21 19.63 14.34
CA PRO A 18 10.39 20.38 13.10
C PRO A 18 10.82 19.46 11.94
N GLY A 19 10.78 19.99 10.72
CA GLY A 19 11.24 19.30 9.51
C GLY A 19 10.16 18.47 8.81
N TYR A 20 8.89 18.74 9.10
CA TYR A 20 7.73 18.07 8.51
C TYR A 20 6.84 19.09 7.80
N PRO A 21 6.09 18.69 6.77
CA PRO A 21 5.30 19.64 6.00
C PRO A 21 4.11 20.19 6.80
N ASP A 22 3.83 21.47 6.61
CA ASP A 22 2.51 22.02 6.93
C ASP A 22 1.50 21.59 5.85
N PHE A 23 0.60 20.67 6.20
CA PHE A 23 -0.45 20.18 5.30
C PHE A 23 -1.55 21.20 5.00
N SER A 24 -1.61 22.32 5.74
CA SER A 24 -2.60 23.37 5.47
C SER A 24 -2.43 23.98 4.08
N VAL A 25 -1.19 24.03 3.58
CA VAL A 25 -0.81 24.66 2.29
C VAL A 25 -1.36 23.93 1.05
N VAL A 26 -1.88 22.70 1.22
CA VAL A 26 -2.46 21.88 0.14
C VAL A 26 -3.91 21.51 0.40
N ARG A 27 -4.49 21.96 1.52
CA ARG A 27 -5.82 21.53 1.96
C ARG A 27 -6.90 21.90 0.94
N LYS A 28 -6.81 23.09 0.35
CA LYS A 28 -7.78 23.58 -0.65
C LYS A 28 -7.76 22.70 -1.90
N GLU A 29 -6.57 22.43 -2.43
CA GLU A 29 -6.36 21.61 -3.61
C GLU A 29 -6.84 20.18 -3.37
N ILE A 30 -6.48 19.58 -2.22
CA ILE A 30 -6.97 18.25 -1.84
C ILE A 30 -8.50 18.24 -1.81
N SER A 31 -9.14 19.20 -1.13
CA SER A 31 -10.60 19.26 -1.07
C SER A 31 -11.24 19.37 -2.45
N GLN A 32 -10.64 20.13 -3.36
CA GLN A 32 -11.11 20.26 -4.75
C GLN A 32 -10.95 18.94 -5.52
N TYR A 33 -9.75 18.35 -5.55
CA TYR A 33 -9.50 17.12 -6.31
C TYR A 33 -10.26 15.91 -5.77
N MET A 34 -10.57 15.90 -4.47
CA MET A 34 -11.43 14.87 -3.90
C MET A 34 -12.86 14.93 -4.45
N GLN A 35 -13.33 16.04 -5.03
CA GLN A 35 -14.66 16.11 -5.67
C GLN A 35 -14.67 15.56 -7.11
N GLU A 36 -13.51 15.26 -7.70
CA GLU A 36 -13.45 14.73 -9.06
C GLU A 36 -14.17 13.38 -9.14
N PRO A 37 -15.00 13.13 -10.18
CA PRO A 37 -15.77 11.90 -10.31
C PRO A 37 -14.92 10.63 -10.24
N GLU A 38 -13.71 10.69 -10.80
CA GLU A 38 -12.76 9.57 -10.74
C GLU A 38 -12.25 9.32 -9.32
N ALA A 39 -11.93 10.37 -8.57
CA ALA A 39 -11.47 10.24 -7.19
C ALA A 39 -12.59 9.64 -6.31
N GLN A 40 -13.82 10.11 -6.49
CA GLN A 40 -15.01 9.58 -5.81
C GLN A 40 -15.28 8.12 -6.18
N LEU A 41 -15.14 7.77 -7.47
CA LEU A 41 -15.27 6.39 -7.92
C LEU A 41 -14.24 5.48 -7.26
N LEU A 42 -12.96 5.87 -7.30
CA LEU A 42 -11.88 5.07 -6.71
C LEU A 42 -12.06 4.92 -5.20
N LEU A 43 -12.52 5.95 -4.50
CA LEU A 43 -12.78 5.90 -3.06
C LEU A 43 -13.85 4.85 -2.69
N ASN A 44 -14.79 4.57 -3.60
CA ASN A 44 -15.79 3.52 -3.38
C ASN A 44 -15.22 2.09 -3.46
N TYR A 45 -14.08 1.89 -4.15
CA TYR A 45 -13.47 0.57 -4.37
C TYR A 45 -12.23 0.32 -3.52
N PHE A 46 -11.46 1.37 -3.22
CA PHE A 46 -10.24 1.31 -2.39
C PHE A 46 -10.54 1.89 -1.02
N GLN A 47 -10.98 1.03 -0.10
CA GLN A 47 -11.59 1.42 1.18
C GLN A 47 -10.54 1.77 2.25
N TYR A 48 -9.29 1.38 2.05
CA TYR A 48 -8.21 1.66 2.98
C TYR A 48 -7.40 2.89 2.52
N PRO A 49 -7.04 3.83 3.41
CA PRO A 49 -6.28 5.01 3.02
C PRO A 49 -4.97 4.66 2.30
N SER A 50 -4.27 3.60 2.74
CA SER A 50 -3.01 3.17 2.14
C SER A 50 -3.18 2.61 0.73
N THR A 51 -4.26 1.90 0.44
CA THR A 51 -4.53 1.32 -0.87
C THR A 51 -5.09 2.36 -1.84
N PHE A 52 -5.92 3.28 -1.36
CA PHE A 52 -6.37 4.44 -2.12
C PHE A 52 -5.20 5.33 -2.52
N LEU A 53 -4.32 5.67 -1.57
CA LEU A 53 -3.11 6.47 -1.86
C LEU A 53 -2.15 5.72 -2.79
N MET A 54 -2.03 4.40 -2.69
CA MET A 54 -1.26 3.59 -3.64
C MET A 54 -1.86 3.65 -5.05
N MET A 55 -3.19 3.60 -5.17
CA MET A 55 -3.89 3.73 -6.46
C MET A 55 -3.67 5.11 -7.09
N LEU A 56 -3.84 6.18 -6.30
CA LEU A 56 -3.59 7.54 -6.76
C LEU A 56 -2.12 7.74 -7.16
N HIS A 57 -1.18 7.18 -6.40
CA HIS A 57 0.24 7.23 -6.72
C HIS A 57 0.56 6.49 -8.03
N LEU A 58 -0.04 5.33 -8.27
CA LEU A 58 0.10 4.62 -9.55
C LEU A 58 -0.40 5.45 -10.74
N ARG A 59 -1.55 6.10 -10.60
CA ARG A 59 -2.11 6.99 -11.63
C ARG A 59 -1.23 8.22 -11.85
N ALA A 60 -0.70 8.81 -10.78
CA ALA A 60 0.24 9.92 -10.90
C ALA A 60 1.51 9.52 -11.67
N LEU A 61 1.96 8.26 -11.56
CA LEU A 61 3.12 7.75 -12.29
C LEU A 61 2.87 7.58 -13.81
N GLU A 62 1.62 7.51 -14.25
CA GLU A 62 1.27 7.53 -15.68
C GLU A 62 1.52 8.91 -16.30
N GLY A 63 1.34 9.97 -15.51
CA GLY A 63 1.56 11.37 -15.92
C GLY A 63 3.00 11.87 -15.77
N GLY A 64 3.89 11.11 -15.13
CA GLY A 64 5.28 11.51 -14.94
C GLY A 64 6.00 10.80 -13.79
N LYS A 65 7.22 11.25 -13.46
CA LYS A 65 8.00 10.67 -12.36
C LYS A 65 7.60 11.33 -11.03
N LEU A 66 7.15 10.52 -10.08
CA LEU A 66 6.92 10.92 -8.69
C LEU A 66 7.82 10.09 -7.75
N PRO A 67 9.15 10.37 -7.73
CA PRO A 67 10.09 9.62 -6.90
C PRO A 67 9.84 9.88 -5.41
N SER A 68 10.23 8.93 -4.57
CA SER A 68 10.04 9.04 -3.12
C SER A 68 10.83 10.17 -2.45
N SER A 69 11.85 10.71 -3.12
CA SER A 69 12.52 11.95 -2.70
C SER A 69 11.55 13.12 -2.50
N ASN A 70 10.43 13.13 -3.23
CA ASN A 70 9.43 14.20 -3.18
C ASN A 70 8.51 14.14 -1.96
N PHE A 71 8.57 13.08 -1.17
CA PHE A 71 7.75 12.90 0.03
C PHE A 71 8.55 12.26 1.17
N ARG A 72 9.87 12.53 1.26
CA ARG A 72 10.79 11.87 2.19
C ARG A 72 10.38 11.99 3.66
N TRP A 73 9.79 13.13 4.03
CA TRP A 73 9.22 13.41 5.34
C TRP A 73 8.19 12.36 5.77
N LEU A 74 7.49 11.72 4.83
CA LEU A 74 6.46 10.73 5.11
C LEU A 74 7.01 9.51 5.86
N LYS A 75 8.29 9.16 5.68
CA LYS A 75 8.91 8.04 6.41
C LYS A 75 8.88 8.26 7.93
N GLY A 76 8.98 9.50 8.39
CA GLY A 76 8.94 9.85 9.80
C GLY A 76 7.51 9.96 10.38
N ILE A 77 6.53 10.24 9.52
CA ILE A 77 5.11 10.33 9.87
C ILE A 77 4.45 8.94 9.87
N ASP A 78 4.54 8.25 8.74
CA ASP A 78 3.96 6.93 8.51
C ASP A 78 4.92 6.06 7.71
N ARG A 79 5.67 5.24 8.45
CA ARG A 79 6.64 4.29 7.87
C ARG A 79 5.95 3.22 7.01
N GLY A 80 4.75 2.78 7.39
CA GLY A 80 4.00 1.77 6.66
C GLY A 80 3.58 2.29 5.28
N LEU A 81 2.91 3.44 5.26
CA LEU A 81 2.51 4.10 4.02
C LEU A 81 3.72 4.46 3.14
N TRP A 82 4.82 4.94 3.74
CA TRP A 82 6.06 5.19 3.00
C TRP A 82 6.53 3.95 2.23
N TYR A 83 6.55 2.77 2.85
CA TYR A 83 6.94 1.53 2.15
C TYR A 83 5.94 1.11 1.09
N VAL A 84 4.63 1.26 1.34
CA VAL A 84 3.58 0.98 0.36
C VAL A 84 3.78 1.82 -0.90
N LEU A 85 3.94 3.14 -0.76
CA LEU A 85 4.15 4.02 -1.92
C LEU A 85 5.47 3.72 -2.63
N ASN A 86 6.54 3.40 -1.89
CA ASN A 86 7.81 3.01 -2.49
C ASN A 86 7.76 1.64 -3.19
N ALA A 87 6.86 0.75 -2.80
CA ALA A 87 6.67 -0.55 -3.45
C ALA A 87 5.89 -0.44 -4.77
N THR A 88 5.28 0.73 -5.04
CA THR A 88 4.56 0.98 -6.29
C THR A 88 5.42 0.68 -7.51
N GLY A 89 4.91 -0.15 -8.43
CA GLY A 89 5.62 -0.55 -9.65
C GLY A 89 6.77 -1.54 -9.45
N ARG A 90 7.04 -2.01 -8.22
CA ARG A 90 8.07 -3.01 -7.93
C ARG A 90 7.48 -4.41 -7.85
N LYS A 91 8.28 -5.42 -8.22
CA LYS A 91 7.91 -6.84 -8.10
C LYS A 91 8.01 -7.34 -6.65
N GLY A 92 9.06 -6.94 -5.93
CA GLY A 92 9.30 -7.29 -4.53
C GLY A 92 8.90 -6.16 -3.59
N THR A 93 8.40 -6.52 -2.40
CA THR A 93 7.85 -5.60 -1.39
C THR A 93 8.49 -5.84 -0.04
N CYS A 94 8.51 -4.82 0.82
CA CYS A 94 8.95 -4.98 2.20
C CYS A 94 7.90 -5.77 2.99
N ILE A 95 8.33 -6.64 3.90
CA ILE A 95 7.42 -7.40 4.77
C ILE A 95 6.49 -6.49 5.59
N GLU A 96 6.98 -5.32 6.01
CA GLU A 96 6.19 -4.32 6.75
C GLU A 96 5.00 -3.76 5.95
N SER A 97 5.04 -3.90 4.62
CA SER A 97 4.01 -3.40 3.70
C SER A 97 3.22 -4.52 3.01
N ILE A 98 3.47 -5.79 3.36
CA ILE A 98 2.94 -6.93 2.61
C ILE A 98 1.41 -6.94 2.59
N ILE A 99 0.79 -6.68 3.74
CA ILE A 99 -0.66 -6.73 3.88
C ILE A 99 -1.32 -5.63 3.07
N GLN A 100 -0.84 -4.39 3.15
CA GLN A 100 -1.41 -3.26 2.41
C GLN A 100 -1.27 -3.47 0.89
N ILE A 101 -0.14 -4.00 0.43
CA ILE A 101 0.08 -4.24 -1.00
C ILE A 101 -0.79 -5.40 -1.50
N GLN A 102 -0.94 -6.46 -0.70
CA GLN A 102 -1.82 -7.56 -1.08
C GLN A 102 -3.29 -7.13 -1.05
N THR A 103 -3.70 -6.35 -0.06
CA THR A 103 -5.03 -5.71 -0.03
C THR A 103 -5.25 -4.85 -1.26
N TYR A 104 -4.30 -3.98 -1.65
CA TYR A 104 -4.40 -3.19 -2.87
C TYR A 104 -4.58 -4.06 -4.11
N ARG A 105 -3.81 -5.14 -4.25
CA ARG A 105 -3.91 -6.07 -5.38
C ARG A 105 -5.29 -6.74 -5.44
N THR A 106 -5.82 -7.15 -4.29
CA THR A 106 -7.14 -7.76 -4.20
C THR A 106 -8.26 -6.76 -4.44
N GLU A 107 -8.16 -5.54 -3.91
CA GLU A 107 -9.11 -4.44 -4.20
C GLU A 107 -9.11 -4.07 -5.68
N LYS A 108 -7.93 -3.97 -6.31
CA LYS A 108 -7.79 -3.71 -7.74
C LYS A 108 -8.46 -4.81 -8.57
N LEU A 109 -8.18 -6.08 -8.25
CA LEU A 109 -8.82 -7.21 -8.94
C LEU A 109 -10.33 -7.20 -8.75
N ALA A 110 -10.82 -6.91 -7.54
CA ALA A 110 -12.25 -6.79 -7.27
C ALA A 110 -12.87 -5.66 -8.11
N TRP A 111 -12.25 -4.48 -8.12
CA TRP A 111 -12.68 -3.33 -8.90
C TRP A 111 -12.77 -3.61 -10.41
N GLU A 112 -11.76 -4.27 -10.97
CA GLU A 112 -11.74 -4.71 -12.38
C GLU A 112 -12.89 -5.67 -12.73
N ASN A 113 -13.43 -6.37 -11.72
CA ASN A 113 -14.58 -7.27 -11.85
C ASN A 113 -15.91 -6.65 -11.36
N GLY A 114 -15.94 -5.35 -11.07
CA GLY A 114 -17.12 -4.66 -10.55
C GLY A 114 -17.50 -5.03 -9.11
N CYS A 115 -16.63 -5.74 -8.39
CA CYS A 115 -16.82 -6.15 -7.00
C CYS A 115 -16.07 -5.22 -6.04
N ARG A 116 -16.37 -5.34 -4.75
CA ARG A 116 -15.62 -4.70 -3.66
C ARG A 116 -15.03 -5.74 -2.73
N LEU A 117 -13.84 -5.45 -2.22
CA LEU A 117 -13.24 -6.28 -1.19
C LEU A 117 -14.06 -6.16 0.10
N ILE A 118 -14.34 -7.30 0.73
CA ILE A 118 -15.03 -7.35 2.02
C ILE A 118 -13.99 -7.28 3.14
N ASP A 119 -13.01 -8.19 3.10
CA ASP A 119 -11.98 -8.30 4.13
C ASP A 119 -10.57 -8.35 3.52
N PRO A 120 -9.55 -7.80 4.21
CA PRO A 120 -8.16 -7.91 3.78
C PRO A 120 -7.73 -9.38 3.64
N PRO A 121 -6.93 -9.72 2.61
CA PRO A 121 -6.43 -11.07 2.37
C PRO A 121 -5.29 -11.46 3.35
N LEU A 122 -5.55 -11.40 4.65
CA LEU A 122 -4.57 -11.64 5.70
C LEU A 122 -3.97 -13.04 5.62
N GLN A 123 -4.81 -14.05 5.42
CA GLN A 123 -4.34 -15.44 5.34
C GLN A 123 -3.36 -15.64 4.19
N GLN A 124 -3.61 -15.02 3.03
CA GLN A 124 -2.70 -15.10 1.88
C GLN A 124 -1.32 -14.52 2.22
N CYS A 125 -1.28 -13.44 3.00
CA CYS A 125 -0.02 -12.83 3.45
C CYS A 125 0.74 -13.74 4.42
N VAL A 126 0.02 -14.38 5.35
CA VAL A 126 0.60 -15.33 6.30
C VAL A 126 1.18 -16.54 5.56
N GLU A 127 0.44 -17.12 4.61
CA GLU A 127 0.93 -18.24 3.82
C GLU A 127 2.13 -17.84 2.94
N ALA A 128 2.11 -16.66 2.32
CA ALA A 128 3.25 -16.16 1.56
C ALA A 128 4.51 -15.98 2.44
N LEU A 129 4.35 -15.53 3.68
CA LEU A 129 5.45 -15.44 4.64
C LEU A 129 5.96 -16.83 5.03
N LYS A 130 5.07 -17.78 5.36
CA LYS A 130 5.44 -19.16 5.68
C LYS A 130 6.25 -19.80 4.55
N ILE A 131 5.79 -19.68 3.30
CA ILE A 131 6.49 -20.20 2.12
C ILE A 131 7.91 -19.61 2.03
N ASN A 132 8.07 -18.31 2.24
CA ASN A 132 9.39 -17.68 2.25
C ASN A 132 10.26 -18.22 3.39
N LEU A 133 9.73 -18.36 4.60
CA LEU A 133 10.49 -18.89 5.74
C LEU A 133 10.91 -20.36 5.55
N ILE A 134 10.05 -21.19 4.95
CA ILE A 134 10.40 -22.58 4.57
C ILE A 134 11.51 -22.58 3.53
N LYS A 135 11.43 -21.71 2.53
CA LYS A 135 12.46 -21.58 1.48
C LYS A 135 13.81 -21.17 2.05
N GLU A 136 13.83 -20.27 3.03
CA GLU A 136 15.05 -19.86 3.75
C GLU A 136 15.51 -20.90 4.80
N GLY A 137 14.79 -22.01 4.98
CA GLY A 137 15.13 -23.06 5.94
C GLY A 137 14.85 -22.72 7.40
N LEU A 138 14.05 -21.66 7.65
CA LEU A 138 13.68 -21.20 8.99
C LEU A 138 12.43 -21.89 9.56
N LEU A 139 11.63 -22.53 8.69
CA LEU A 139 10.50 -23.36 9.08
C LEU A 139 10.60 -24.75 8.45
N PRO A 140 10.09 -25.80 9.12
CA PRO A 140 10.03 -27.14 8.54
C PRO A 140 9.10 -27.14 7.33
N LYS A 141 9.44 -27.97 6.33
CA LYS A 141 8.52 -28.26 5.23
C LYS A 141 7.29 -28.99 5.81
N PRO A 142 6.07 -28.71 5.32
CA PRO A 142 4.90 -29.46 5.75
C PRO A 142 5.13 -30.95 5.50
N GLU A 143 4.76 -31.77 6.49
CA GLU A 143 4.80 -33.22 6.36
C GLU A 143 3.87 -33.60 5.20
N GLN A 144 4.39 -34.40 4.25
CA GLN A 144 3.53 -34.94 3.20
C GLN A 144 2.63 -35.98 3.86
N GLU A 145 1.32 -35.70 3.95
CA GLU A 145 0.34 -36.71 4.32
C GLU A 145 0.43 -37.85 3.29
N ASN A 146 1.00 -38.98 3.72
CA ASN A 146 0.98 -40.20 2.94
C ASN A 146 -0.47 -40.67 2.86
N ASN A 147 -1.15 -40.35 1.75
CA ASN A 147 -2.42 -40.97 1.37
C ASN A 147 -2.19 -42.47 1.20
N THR A 148 -2.32 -43.19 2.31
CA THR A 148 -2.47 -44.64 2.33
C THR A 148 -3.97 -44.88 2.17
N GLU A 149 -4.50 -44.60 0.97
CA GLU A 149 -5.78 -45.20 0.58
C GLU A 149 -5.49 -46.69 0.41
N ALA A 150 -5.90 -47.44 1.42
CA ALA A 150 -5.94 -48.88 1.38
C ALA A 150 -6.87 -49.29 0.21
N ASP A 151 -6.27 -49.82 -0.84
CA ASP A 151 -6.88 -50.85 -1.68
C ASP A 151 -7.34 -51.95 -0.72
N ASN A 152 -8.62 -51.92 -0.34
CA ASN A 152 -9.30 -53.07 0.23
C ASN A 152 -10.10 -53.70 -0.91
N ASP A 153 -9.61 -54.87 -1.31
CA ASP A 153 -10.22 -55.90 -2.16
C ASP A 153 -11.68 -56.22 -1.79
#